data_AF-A0A953D961-F1
#
_entry.id   AF-A0A953D961-F1
#
_cell.length_a   1.000
_cell.length_b   1.000
_cell.length_c   1.000
_cell.angle_alpha   90.00
_cell.angle_beta   90.00
_cell.angle_gamma   90.00
#
_symmetry.space_group_name_H-M   'P 1'
#
loop_
_entity.id
_entity.type
_entity.pdbx_description
1 polymer ?
#
loop_
_entity_poly.entity_id
_entity_poly.type
_entity_poly.pdbx_seq_one_letter_code
_entity_poly.pdbx_strand_id
1 'polypeptide(L)'
;MVAERYCLLPEPVTNRRHLFPAEPALLLTEAEGRVLELLGAGYSNKEIAARLGKAEPTVKNQVASILHKLGQPTRARLIAALR
;
A
#
# COMPACT_ATOMS: atom_id res chain seq x y z
N MET A 1 -38.00 -21.10 0.61
CA MET A 1 -37.81 -20.30 -0.62
C MET A 1 -36.94 -19.10 -0.26
N VAL A 2 -35.70 -19.11 -0.78
CA VAL A 2 -34.72 -18.03 -0.94
C VAL A 2 -34.44 -17.06 0.23
N ALA A 3 -33.36 -17.35 0.95
CA ALA A 3 -32.62 -16.38 1.76
C ALA A 3 -31.42 -15.87 0.94
N GLU A 4 -31.58 -14.75 0.24
CA GLU A 4 -30.48 -14.06 -0.45
C GLU A 4 -30.53 -12.57 -0.16
N ARG A 5 -29.84 -12.17 0.91
CA ARG A 5 -29.37 -10.80 1.15
C ARG A 5 -28.21 -10.89 2.14
N TYR A 6 -27.10 -11.50 1.70
CA TYR A 6 -25.84 -11.32 2.41
C TYR A 6 -25.28 -9.95 2.02
N CYS A 7 -25.51 -9.02 2.92
CA CYS A 7 -24.88 -7.72 3.01
C CYS A 7 -23.35 -7.91 2.93
N LEU A 8 -22.71 -7.24 1.97
CA LEU A 8 -21.26 -7.15 1.87
C LEU A 8 -20.73 -6.34 3.06
N LEU A 9 -20.49 -7.00 4.18
CA LEU A 9 -19.56 -6.48 5.17
C LEU A 9 -18.16 -6.63 4.56
N PRO A 10 -17.37 -5.55 4.41
CA PRO A 10 -15.97 -5.70 4.05
C PRO A 10 -15.28 -6.49 5.17
N GLU A 11 -14.69 -7.62 4.79
CA GLU A 11 -13.95 -8.53 5.68
C GLU A 11 -12.99 -7.75 6.59
N PRO A 12 -12.92 -8.06 7.89
CA PRO A 12 -12.01 -7.40 8.79
C PRO A 12 -10.56 -7.77 8.42
N VAL A 13 -9.82 -6.82 7.85
CA VAL A 13 -8.40 -6.99 7.51
C VAL A 13 -7.56 -6.92 8.79
N THR A 14 -7.67 -7.94 9.65
CA THR A 14 -6.85 -8.09 10.85
C THR A 14 -6.12 -9.43 10.80
N ASN A 15 -5.09 -9.52 9.96
CA ASN A 15 -4.21 -10.67 10.02
C ASN A 15 -3.06 -10.42 11.00
N ARG A 16 -3.35 -10.71 12.27
CA ARG A 16 -2.36 -11.12 13.26
C ARG A 16 -1.65 -12.38 12.74
N ARG A 17 -0.46 -12.25 12.15
CA ARG A 17 0.63 -13.26 12.17
C ARG A 17 1.80 -12.77 11.30
N HIS A 18 2.87 -12.36 11.98
CA HIS A 18 4.23 -12.29 11.44
C HIS A 18 4.71 -13.69 11.03
N LEU A 19 4.39 -14.14 9.82
CA LEU A 19 5.00 -15.33 9.24
C LEU A 19 5.38 -15.00 7.79
N PHE A 20 6.68 -15.10 7.52
CA PHE A 20 7.41 -14.97 6.25
C PHE A 20 7.97 -13.59 5.85
N PRO A 21 9.27 -13.52 5.48
CA PRO A 21 9.79 -12.48 4.60
C PRO A 21 9.29 -12.79 3.18
N ALA A 22 7.98 -12.64 2.96
CA ALA A 22 7.43 -12.65 1.61
C ALA A 22 8.01 -11.43 0.90
N GLU A 23 8.55 -11.62 -0.30
CA GLU A 23 9.11 -10.53 -1.10
C GLU A 23 8.15 -9.33 -1.06
N PRO A 24 8.62 -8.12 -0.73
CA PRO A 24 7.76 -6.97 -0.52
C PRO A 24 6.86 -6.66 -1.73
N ALA A 25 7.23 -7.15 -2.91
CA ALA A 25 6.48 -7.03 -4.15
C ALA A 25 5.18 -7.87 -4.20
N LEU A 26 5.09 -9.00 -3.48
CA LEU A 26 3.96 -9.94 -3.57
C LEU A 26 2.73 -9.54 -2.72
N LEU A 27 2.88 -8.56 -1.82
CA LEU A 27 1.80 -8.10 -0.92
C LEU A 27 1.13 -6.78 -1.37
N LEU A 28 1.69 -6.13 -2.39
CA LEU A 28 1.21 -4.85 -2.87
C LEU A 28 0.27 -5.04 -4.06
N THR A 29 -0.79 -4.24 -4.08
CA THR A 29 -1.60 -4.07 -5.29
C THR A 29 -0.78 -3.42 -6.39
N GLU A 30 -1.15 -3.59 -7.66
CA GLU A 30 -0.47 -2.92 -8.78
C GLU A 30 -0.38 -1.40 -8.58
N ALA A 31 -1.45 -0.79 -8.05
CA ALA A 31 -1.48 0.64 -7.74
C ALA A 31 -0.44 1.03 -6.67
N GLU A 32 -0.29 0.22 -5.62
CA GLU A 32 0.71 0.44 -4.57
C GLU A 32 2.13 0.19 -5.07
N GLY A 33 2.32 -0.81 -5.95
CA GLY A 33 3.59 -1.06 -6.62
C GLY A 33 4.07 0.15 -7.42
N ARG A 34 3.18 0.78 -8.20
CA ARG A 34 3.49 2.03 -8.92
C ARG A 34 3.88 3.18 -8.00
N VAL A 35 3.18 3.31 -6.87
CA VAL A 35 3.53 4.31 -5.85
C VAL A 35 4.90 4.03 -5.25
N LEU A 36 5.19 2.76 -4.92
CA LEU A 36 6.46 2.31 -4.36
C LEU A 36 7.64 2.57 -5.31
N GLU A 37 7.50 2.27 -6.59
CA GLU A 37 8.51 2.53 -7.63
C GLU A 37 8.90 4.02 -7.65
N LEU A 38 7.90 4.90 -7.70
CA LEU A 38 8.12 6.35 -7.70
C LEU A 38 8.67 6.85 -6.36
N LEU A 39 8.32 6.19 -5.25
CA LEU A 39 8.87 6.46 -3.93
C LEU A 39 10.36 6.14 -3.85
N GLY A 40 10.76 4.97 -4.37
CA GLY A 40 12.17 4.55 -4.45
C GLY A 40 13.00 5.45 -5.36
N ALA A 41 12.39 6.00 -6.40
CA ALA A 41 13.00 7.03 -7.27
C ALA A 41 13.12 8.41 -6.61
N GLY A 42 12.55 8.63 -5.42
CA GLY A 42 12.70 9.87 -4.64
C GLY A 42 11.60 10.90 -4.84
N TYR A 43 10.52 10.60 -5.58
CA TYR A 43 9.44 11.56 -5.83
C TYR A 43 8.59 11.86 -4.58
N SER A 44 8.18 13.11 -4.43
CA SER A 44 7.24 13.53 -3.38
C SER A 44 5.82 13.04 -3.64
N ASN A 45 4.98 12.99 -2.60
CA ASN A 45 3.59 12.52 -2.76
C ASN A 45 2.78 13.38 -3.75
N LYS A 46 3.08 14.68 -3.84
CA LYS A 46 2.46 15.60 -4.80
C LYS A 46 2.87 15.29 -6.24
N GLU A 47 4.14 14.97 -6.45
CA GLU A 47 4.66 14.58 -7.77
C GLU A 47 4.18 13.19 -8.20
N ILE A 48 4.10 12.26 -7.26
CA ILE A 48 3.51 10.93 -7.47
C ILE A 48 2.03 11.07 -7.86
N ALA A 49 1.30 11.93 -7.14
CA ALA A 49 -0.11 12.24 -7.42
C ALA A 49 -0.28 12.80 -8.85
N ALA A 50 0.55 13.76 -9.24
CA ALA A 50 0.54 14.32 -10.60
C ALA A 50 0.84 13.26 -11.67
N ARG A 51 1.84 12.39 -11.46
CA ARG A 51 2.20 11.34 -12.42
C ARG A 51 1.16 10.24 -12.55
N LEU A 52 0.50 9.87 -11.47
CA LEU A 52 -0.53 8.83 -11.45
C LEU A 52 -1.94 9.36 -11.74
N GLY A 53 -2.10 10.68 -11.94
CA GLY A 53 -3.41 11.32 -12.10
C GLY A 53 -4.32 11.16 -10.88
N LYS A 54 -3.73 11.07 -9.67
CA LYS A 54 -4.45 10.87 -8.40
C LYS A 54 -4.41 12.13 -7.55
N ALA A 55 -5.30 12.22 -6.57
CA ALA A 55 -5.22 13.26 -5.56
C ALA A 55 -4.09 12.96 -4.54
N GLU A 56 -3.39 13.99 -4.08
CA GLU A 56 -2.32 13.88 -3.08
C GLU A 56 -2.75 13.14 -1.80
N PRO A 57 -3.95 13.36 -1.22
CA PRO A 57 -4.41 12.62 -0.04
C PRO A 57 -4.52 11.11 -0.32
N THR A 58 -4.94 10.74 -1.53
CA THR A 58 -5.04 9.34 -1.94
C THR A 58 -3.65 8.69 -2.00
N VAL A 59 -2.65 9.42 -2.49
CA VAL A 59 -1.26 8.93 -2.47
C VAL A 59 -0.76 8.81 -1.04
N LYS A 60 -0.99 9.79 -0.16
CA LYS A 60 -0.63 9.70 1.27
C LYS A 60 -1.19 8.44 1.92
N ASN A 61 -2.46 8.12 1.66
CA ASN A 61 -3.09 6.91 2.16
C ASN A 61 -2.45 5.64 1.59
N GLN A 62 -2.18 5.60 0.28
CA GLN A 62 -1.46 4.48 -0.34
C GLN A 62 -0.06 4.29 0.27
N VAL A 63 0.69 5.37 0.52
CA VAL A 63 2.00 5.30 1.19
C VAL A 63 1.88 4.74 2.60
N ALA A 64 0.88 5.17 3.37
CA ALA A 64 0.64 4.64 4.72
C ALA A 64 0.30 3.14 4.68
N SER A 65 -0.56 2.71 3.75
CA SER A 65 -0.86 1.29 3.53
C SER A 65 0.36 0.48 3.12
N ILE A 66 1.22 1.02 2.23
CA ILE A 66 2.48 0.39 1.82
C ILE A 66 3.40 0.22 3.03
N LEU A 67 3.61 1.28 3.83
CA LEU A 67 4.44 1.22 5.03
C LEU A 67 3.94 0.15 6.01
N HIS A 68 2.63 0.10 6.23
CA HIS A 68 2.00 -0.90 7.07
C HIS A 68 2.17 -2.32 6.53
N LYS A 69 1.92 -2.54 5.23
CA LYS A 69 2.07 -3.85 4.58
C LYS A 69 3.52 -4.35 4.57
N LEU A 70 4.48 -3.44 4.41
CA LEU A 70 5.91 -3.75 4.39
C LEU A 70 6.55 -3.75 5.79
N GLY A 71 5.78 -3.46 6.84
CA GLY A 71 6.27 -3.37 8.21
C GLY A 71 7.32 -2.27 8.42
N GLN A 72 7.33 -1.24 7.56
CA GLN A 72 8.29 -0.15 7.65
C GLN A 72 7.73 1.03 8.46
N PRO A 73 8.45 1.53 9.47
CA PRO A 73 7.97 2.60 10.34
C PRO A 73 7.95 3.96 9.66
N THR A 74 8.84 4.19 8.69
CA THR A 74 9.00 5.50 8.04
C THR A 74 9.34 5.37 6.57
N ARG A 75 8.94 6.39 5.79
CA ARG A 75 9.32 6.54 4.39
C ARG A 75 10.83 6.45 4.17
N ALA A 76 11.63 7.06 5.04
CA ALA A 76 13.09 7.04 4.91
C ALA A 76 13.64 5.62 5.02
N ARG A 77 13.14 4.82 5.97
CA ARG A 77 13.55 3.43 6.15
C ARG A 77 13.06 2.54 5.01
N LEU A 78 11.86 2.80 4.49
CA LEU A 78 11.37 2.14 3.28
C LEU A 78 12.28 2.41 2.08
N ILE A 79 12.64 3.68 1.82
CA ILE A 79 13.53 4.04 0.71
C ILE A 79 14.92 3.41 0.89
N ALA A 80 15.44 3.38 2.12
CA ALA A 80 16.71 2.74 2.42
C ALA A 80 16.68 1.22 2.17
N ALA A 81 15.53 0.57 2.35
CA ALA A 81 15.36 -0.87 2.10
C ALA A 81 15.11 -1.22 0.61
N LEU A 82 14.81 -0.22 -0.24
CA LEU A 82 14.64 -0.39 -1.69
C LEU A 82 15.95 -0.25 -2.48
N ARG A 83 17.01 0.23 -1.84
CA ARG A 83 18.37 0.35 -2.39
C ARG A 83 19.21 -0.85 -1.97
#